data_AF-A0A9P8BHR6-F1
#
_entry.id   AF-A0A9P8BHR6-F1
#
_cell.length_a   1.000
_cell.length_b   1.000
_cell.length_c   1.000
_cell.angle_alpha   90.00
_cell.angle_beta   90.00
_cell.angle_gamma   90.00
#
_symmetry.space_group_name_H-M   'P 1'
#
loop_
_entity.id
_entity.type
_entity.pdbx_description
1 polymer ?
#
loop_
_entity_poly.entity_id
_entity_poly.type
_entity_poly.pdbx_seq_one_letter_code
_entity_poly.pdbx_strand_id
1 'polypeptide(L)'
;MDNFQGTVEDDGPVLRRYFHPSQYMAFSTQCVGSGPQGRIPLLARCTVVDYRGQVVYDYYVQPIAPVTNYFTATTGLTASLPDGALTLAQAQADITQQLLNKIVVGHELHNSLSSVGVPHRTIDTRDVGLYLPFRAALGYQDTVPLPVLCSQLMRRTIQYNGVFDPIEDARAAMDLFRTHEDTWEASIASGVWLCCLPPPSFAPYLL
;
A
#
# COMPACT_ATOMS: atom_id res chain seq x y z
N MET A 1 32.82 40.41 37.06
CA MET A 1 33.18 38.99 37.13
C MET A 1 32.01 38.31 37.85
N ASP A 2 31.09 37.59 37.22
CA ASP A 2 31.05 37.00 35.88
C ASP A 2 29.61 36.93 35.37
N ASN A 3 29.49 37.09 34.05
CA ASN A 3 28.28 36.79 33.28
C ASN A 3 28.07 35.27 33.27
N PHE A 4 26.91 34.79 33.69
CA PHE A 4 26.42 33.46 33.31
C PHE A 4 25.20 33.66 32.41
N GLN A 5 25.47 33.73 31.10
CA GLN A 5 24.47 33.54 30.07
C GLN A 5 24.01 32.08 30.14
N GLY A 6 22.78 31.87 30.60
CA GLY A 6 22.09 30.60 30.40
C GLY A 6 21.90 30.39 28.90
N THR A 7 22.59 29.40 28.35
CA THR A 7 22.39 28.90 27.00
C THR A 7 20.98 28.33 26.93
N VAL A 8 20.12 28.95 26.11
CA VAL A 8 18.89 28.32 25.64
C VAL A 8 19.33 27.09 24.86
N GLU A 9 19.01 25.90 25.36
CA GLU A 9 19.15 24.67 24.60
C GLU A 9 18.21 24.78 23.39
N ASP A 10 18.81 24.85 22.19
CA ASP A 10 18.13 24.77 20.91
C ASP A 10 17.66 23.33 20.74
N ASP A 11 16.49 23.03 21.32
CA ASP A 11 15.73 21.83 20.98
C ASP A 11 15.31 21.98 19.52
N GLY A 12 16.14 21.44 18.62
CA GLY A 12 15.88 21.39 17.18
C GLY A 12 14.46 20.90 16.86
N PRO A 13 13.94 21.16 15.66
CA PRO A 13 12.52 21.03 15.38
C PRO A 13 12.04 19.61 15.72
N VAL A 14 11.22 19.51 16.77
CA VAL A 14 10.48 18.30 17.10
C VAL A 14 9.72 17.91 15.83
N LEU A 15 10.10 16.80 15.20
CA LEU A 15 9.43 16.25 14.03
C LEU A 15 7.94 16.18 14.37
N ARG A 16 7.17 17.08 13.77
CA ARG A 16 5.74 17.20 14.05
C ARG A 16 5.08 16.05 13.33
N ARG A 17 5.02 14.88 13.96
CA ARG A 17 4.25 13.75 13.44
C ARG A 17 2.79 14.15 13.40
N TYR A 18 2.27 14.32 12.19
CA TYR A 18 0.88 14.69 11.95
C TYR A 18 -0.08 13.62 12.50
N PHE A 19 0.33 12.36 12.41
CA PHE A 19 -0.42 11.20 12.87
C PHE A 19 0.47 10.26 13.68
N HIS A 20 -0.12 9.52 14.62
CA HIS A 20 0.60 8.51 15.37
C HIS A 20 0.89 7.29 14.46
N PRO A 21 2.06 6.63 14.55
CA PRO A 21 2.40 5.47 13.71
C PRO A 21 1.34 4.37 13.64
N SER A 22 0.57 4.17 14.72
CA SER A 22 -0.52 3.18 14.75
C SER A 22 -1.73 3.53 13.86
N GLN A 23 -1.76 4.72 13.27
CA GLN A 23 -2.80 5.13 12.32
C GLN A 23 -2.49 4.66 10.90
N TYR A 24 -1.23 4.33 10.60
CA TYR A 24 -0.84 3.88 9.27
C TYR A 24 -0.88 2.36 9.18
N MET A 25 -1.47 1.86 8.09
CA MET A 25 -1.44 0.45 7.71
C MET A 25 -1.05 0.36 6.24
N ALA A 26 -0.13 -0.52 5.88
CA ALA A 26 0.15 -0.83 4.49
C ALA A 26 -0.68 -2.02 4.04
N PHE A 27 -1.24 -1.92 2.83
CA PHE A 27 -2.17 -2.92 2.29
C PHE A 27 -1.74 -3.36 0.90
N SER A 28 -1.73 -4.68 0.68
CA SER A 28 -1.45 -5.29 -0.62
C SER A 28 -2.29 -6.56 -0.80
N THR A 29 -2.62 -6.85 -2.05
CA THR A 29 -3.39 -8.05 -2.42
C THR A 29 -2.69 -8.79 -3.54
N GLN A 30 -2.90 -10.11 -3.56
CA GLN A 30 -2.52 -10.96 -4.68
C GLN A 30 -3.78 -11.52 -5.33
N CYS A 31 -3.83 -11.47 -6.66
CA CYS A 31 -4.97 -11.92 -7.44
C CYS A 31 -4.59 -13.03 -8.41
N VAL A 32 -5.59 -13.84 -8.77
CA VAL A 32 -5.56 -14.80 -9.88
C VAL A 32 -6.51 -14.33 -10.98
N GLY A 33 -6.43 -14.93 -12.16
CA GLY A 33 -7.21 -14.56 -13.34
C GLY A 33 -8.41 -15.46 -13.58
N SER A 34 -9.55 -14.85 -13.92
CA SER A 34 -10.76 -15.52 -14.42
C SER A 34 -11.18 -14.97 -15.79
N GLY A 35 -12.17 -15.61 -16.40
CA GLY A 35 -12.67 -15.28 -17.74
C GLY A 35 -11.69 -15.60 -18.87
N PRO A 36 -11.99 -15.18 -20.10
CA PRO A 36 -11.12 -15.41 -21.25
C PRO A 36 -9.71 -14.86 -21.01
N GLN A 37 -8.70 -15.72 -21.12
CA GLN A 37 -7.28 -15.40 -20.90
C GLN A 37 -6.93 -14.92 -19.48
N GLY A 38 -7.81 -15.09 -18.48
CA GLY A 38 -7.53 -14.70 -17.10
C GLY A 38 -7.50 -13.18 -16.86
N ARG A 39 -8.21 -12.40 -17.69
CA ARG A 39 -8.18 -10.93 -17.64
C ARG A 39 -9.01 -10.31 -16.52
N ILE A 40 -9.84 -11.10 -15.85
CA ILE A 40 -10.66 -10.64 -14.72
C ILE A 40 -9.92 -10.99 -13.42
N PRO A 41 -9.42 -10.02 -12.65
CA PRO A 41 -8.74 -10.31 -11.39
C PRO A 41 -9.73 -10.83 -10.34
N LEU A 42 -9.36 -11.91 -9.66
CA LEU A 42 -10.04 -12.45 -8.49
C LEU A 42 -9.06 -12.47 -7.31
N LEU A 43 -9.48 -11.94 -6.16
CA LEU A 43 -8.68 -11.96 -4.94
C LEU A 43 -8.31 -13.40 -4.54
N ALA A 44 -7.04 -13.61 -4.19
CA ALA A 44 -6.52 -14.90 -3.74
C ALA A 44 -5.69 -14.82 -2.44
N ARG A 45 -5.14 -13.64 -2.12
CA ARG A 45 -4.46 -13.38 -0.83
C ARG A 45 -4.54 -11.90 -0.50
N CYS A 46 -4.69 -11.56 0.77
CA CYS A 46 -4.70 -10.19 1.24
C CYS A 46 -3.78 -10.05 2.45
N THR A 47 -3.00 -8.97 2.46
CA THR A 47 -1.95 -8.74 3.44
C THR A 47 -2.03 -7.31 3.94
N VAL A 48 -1.96 -7.14 5.27
CA VAL A 48 -1.84 -5.86 5.96
C VAL A 48 -0.60 -5.91 6.84
N VAL A 49 0.20 -4.85 6.78
CA VAL A 49 1.35 -4.64 7.66
C VAL A 49 1.22 -3.33 8.42
N ASP A 50 1.76 -3.27 9.63
CA ASP A 50 1.81 -2.04 10.40
C ASP A 50 2.90 -1.07 9.89
N TYR A 51 2.98 0.11 10.49
CA TYR A 51 3.98 1.13 10.18
C TYR A 51 5.45 0.65 10.29
N ARG A 52 5.73 -0.37 11.10
CA ARG A 52 7.07 -0.95 11.27
C ARG A 52 7.33 -2.08 10.28
N GLY A 53 6.35 -2.47 9.49
CA GLY A 53 6.42 -3.59 8.56
C GLY A 53 6.12 -4.95 9.22
N GLN A 54 5.58 -4.97 10.44
CA GLN A 54 5.13 -6.21 11.06
C GLN A 54 3.82 -6.64 10.38
N VAL A 55 3.73 -7.93 10.01
CA VAL A 55 2.50 -8.49 9.45
C VAL A 55 1.46 -8.54 10.54
N VAL A 56 0.31 -7.88 10.31
CA VAL A 56 -0.85 -7.88 11.22
C VAL A 56 -1.99 -8.75 10.70
N TYR A 57 -2.05 -8.94 9.38
CA TYR A 57 -3.03 -9.79 8.72
C TYR A 57 -2.43 -10.34 7.43
N ASP A 58 -2.51 -11.64 7.21
CA ASP A 58 -2.07 -12.27 5.97
C ASP A 58 -2.83 -13.58 5.75
N TYR A 59 -3.80 -13.56 4.84
CA TYR A 59 -4.68 -14.70 4.62
C TYR A 59 -4.93 -14.95 3.13
N TYR A 60 -4.93 -16.23 2.78
CA TYR A 60 -5.42 -16.70 1.50
C TYR A 60 -6.95 -16.60 1.46
N VAL A 61 -7.49 -16.29 0.29
CA VAL A 61 -8.91 -16.09 0.04
C VAL A 61 -9.35 -17.01 -1.10
N GLN A 62 -10.50 -17.63 -0.94
CA GLN A 62 -11.14 -18.45 -1.96
C GLN A 62 -11.67 -17.56 -3.09
N PRO A 63 -11.20 -17.73 -4.34
CA PRO A 63 -11.71 -16.97 -5.48
C PRO A 63 -13.21 -17.20 -5.67
N ILE A 64 -13.95 -16.12 -5.91
CA ILE A 64 -15.42 -16.14 -6.02
C ILE A 64 -15.96 -16.76 -7.31
N ALA A 65 -15.09 -17.04 -8.27
CA ALA A 65 -15.44 -17.59 -9.57
C ALA A 65 -14.33 -18.55 -10.06
N PRO A 66 -14.62 -19.40 -11.06
CA PRO A 66 -13.63 -20.33 -11.60
C PRO A 66 -12.37 -19.60 -12.09
N VAL A 67 -11.21 -20.04 -11.61
CA VAL A 67 -9.92 -19.49 -12.01
C VAL A 67 -9.50 -20.12 -13.34
N THR A 68 -9.17 -19.29 -14.32
CA THR A 68 -8.67 -19.71 -15.64
C THR A 68 -7.16 -19.57 -15.75
N ASN A 69 -6.54 -18.72 -14.93
CA ASN A 69 -5.08 -18.56 -14.88
C ASN A 69 -4.61 -18.17 -13.48
N TYR A 70 -3.72 -18.95 -12.87
CA TYR A 70 -3.15 -18.64 -11.55
C TYR A 70 -1.93 -17.72 -11.62
N PHE A 71 -1.35 -17.54 -12.81
CA PHE A 71 -0.06 -16.88 -13.01
C PHE A 71 1.04 -17.45 -12.11
N THR A 72 1.07 -18.78 -11.94
CA THR A 72 1.88 -19.48 -10.92
C THR A 72 3.37 -19.12 -10.96
N ALA A 73 3.95 -18.85 -12.13
CA ALA A 73 5.35 -18.42 -12.25
C ALA A 73 5.61 -17.07 -11.54
N THR A 74 4.60 -16.21 -11.47
CA THR A 74 4.66 -14.89 -10.85
C THR A 74 4.07 -14.91 -9.44
N THR A 75 2.97 -15.62 -9.20
CA THR A 75 2.25 -15.55 -7.92
C THR A 75 2.65 -16.64 -6.93
N GLY A 76 3.23 -17.75 -7.41
CA GLY A 76 3.39 -18.98 -6.62
C GLY A 76 2.08 -19.69 -6.27
N LEU A 77 0.92 -19.17 -6.71
CA LEU A 77 -0.39 -19.74 -6.41
C LEU A 77 -0.71 -20.92 -7.32
N THR A 78 -1.44 -21.89 -6.78
CA THR A 78 -1.93 -23.08 -7.48
C THR A 78 -3.40 -23.30 -7.16
N ALA A 79 -4.02 -24.28 -7.82
CA ALA A 79 -5.43 -24.62 -7.59
C ALA A 79 -5.69 -25.18 -6.17
N SER A 80 -4.67 -25.70 -5.51
CA SER A 80 -4.75 -26.08 -4.10
C SER A 80 -4.47 -24.86 -3.23
N LEU A 81 -5.53 -24.31 -2.62
CA LEU A 81 -5.39 -23.31 -1.58
C LEU A 81 -4.96 -23.98 -0.26
N PRO A 82 -4.23 -23.26 0.62
CA PRO A 82 -3.92 -23.76 1.96
C PRO A 82 -5.18 -23.99 2.80
N ASP A 83 -5.07 -24.93 3.75
CA ASP A 83 -6.11 -25.12 4.76
C ASP A 83 -6.36 -23.82 5.53
N GLY A 84 -7.63 -23.48 5.73
CA GLY A 84 -8.03 -22.24 6.40
C GLY A 84 -8.15 -21.01 5.49
N ALA A 85 -8.08 -21.18 4.17
CA ALA A 85 -8.39 -20.09 3.23
C ALA A 85 -9.81 -19.52 3.49
N LEU A 86 -9.89 -18.21 3.63
CA LEU A 86 -11.11 -17.50 3.97
C LEU A 86 -12.04 -17.36 2.77
N THR A 87 -13.34 -17.21 3.02
CA THR A 87 -14.27 -16.72 2.00
C THR A 87 -14.04 -15.23 1.74
N LEU A 88 -14.43 -14.72 0.56
CA LEU A 88 -14.35 -13.28 0.27
C LEU A 88 -15.09 -12.45 1.32
N ALA A 89 -16.26 -12.90 1.78
CA ALA A 89 -17.05 -12.17 2.78
C ALA A 89 -16.33 -12.05 4.13
N GLN A 90 -15.61 -13.10 4.56
CA GLN A 90 -14.79 -13.04 5.77
C GLN A 90 -13.62 -12.08 5.59
N ALA A 91 -12.88 -12.20 4.49
CA ALA A 91 -11.77 -11.29 4.18
C ALA A 91 -12.23 -9.83 4.08
N GLN A 92 -13.38 -9.56 3.46
CA GLN A 92 -13.99 -8.23 3.41
C GLN A 92 -14.27 -7.66 4.79
N ALA A 93 -14.91 -8.45 5.68
CA ALA A 93 -15.21 -8.03 7.04
C ALA A 93 -13.93 -7.72 7.82
N ASP A 94 -12.93 -8.61 7.74
CA ASP A 94 -11.67 -8.46 8.46
C ASP A 94 -10.89 -7.24 7.96
N ILE A 95 -10.72 -7.09 6.64
CA ILE A 95 -10.02 -5.94 6.05
C ILE A 95 -10.75 -4.63 6.36
N THR A 96 -12.09 -4.61 6.31
CA THR A 96 -12.87 -3.42 6.69
C THR A 96 -12.53 -2.98 8.12
N GLN A 97 -12.43 -3.94 9.06
CA GLN A 97 -12.05 -3.64 10.44
C GLN A 97 -10.59 -3.18 10.56
N GLN A 98 -9.66 -3.83 9.85
CA GLN A 98 -8.24 -3.48 9.90
C GLN A 98 -7.97 -2.06 9.37
N LEU A 99 -8.68 -1.64 8.32
CA LEU A 99 -8.48 -0.34 7.67
C LEU A 99 -9.38 0.77 8.23
N LEU A 100 -10.28 0.45 9.16
CA LEU A 100 -11.21 1.43 9.75
C LEU A 100 -10.43 2.54 10.49
N ASN A 101 -10.70 3.79 10.12
CA ASN A 101 -10.04 4.98 10.68
C ASN A 101 -8.49 4.94 10.57
N LYS A 102 -7.97 4.22 9.57
CA LYS A 102 -6.55 4.18 9.25
C LYS A 102 -6.23 5.02 8.03
N ILE A 103 -4.97 5.42 7.94
CA ILE A 103 -4.36 5.91 6.71
C ILE A 103 -3.75 4.71 6.01
N VAL A 104 -4.21 4.42 4.80
CA VAL A 104 -3.81 3.23 4.04
C VAL A 104 -2.68 3.57 3.08
N VAL A 105 -1.54 2.93 3.27
CA VAL A 105 -0.36 3.05 2.42
C VAL A 105 -0.32 1.86 1.45
N GLY A 106 0.09 2.08 0.21
CA GLY A 106 0.25 0.98 -0.74
C GLY A 106 0.70 1.43 -2.10
N HIS A 107 0.64 0.53 -3.07
CA HIS A 107 0.92 0.77 -4.47
C HIS A 107 -0.32 0.38 -5.28
N GLU A 108 -0.82 1.29 -6.12
CA GLU A 108 -2.07 1.10 -6.88
C GLU A 108 -3.23 0.62 -5.99
N LEU A 109 -3.47 1.35 -4.90
CA LEU A 109 -4.43 0.97 -3.86
C LEU A 109 -5.83 0.73 -4.40
N HIS A 110 -6.21 1.39 -5.50
CA HIS A 110 -7.46 1.17 -6.20
C HIS A 110 -7.64 -0.30 -6.65
N ASN A 111 -6.58 -0.97 -7.10
CA ASN A 111 -6.62 -2.39 -7.48
C ASN A 111 -6.82 -3.27 -6.24
N SER A 112 -6.10 -2.99 -5.16
CA SER A 112 -6.21 -3.75 -3.92
C SER A 112 -7.59 -3.60 -3.27
N LEU A 113 -8.06 -2.36 -3.09
CA LEU A 113 -9.36 -2.05 -2.49
C LEU A 113 -10.53 -2.59 -3.31
N SER A 114 -10.48 -2.50 -4.64
CA SER A 114 -11.53 -3.04 -5.51
C SER A 114 -11.54 -4.57 -5.55
N SER A 115 -10.39 -5.23 -5.48
CA SER A 115 -10.31 -6.69 -5.47
C SER A 115 -10.98 -7.30 -4.23
N VAL A 116 -10.85 -6.62 -3.08
CA VAL A 116 -11.57 -7.00 -1.86
C VAL A 116 -12.99 -6.44 -1.88
N GLY A 117 -13.24 -5.31 -2.51
CA GLY A 117 -14.54 -4.63 -2.50
C GLY A 117 -14.75 -3.77 -1.25
N VAL A 118 -13.68 -3.19 -0.71
CA VAL A 118 -13.72 -2.32 0.49
C VAL A 118 -13.43 -0.89 0.06
N PRO A 119 -14.37 0.05 0.23
CA PRO A 119 -14.10 1.45 -0.06
C PRO A 119 -13.24 2.08 1.03
N HIS A 120 -12.39 3.03 0.64
CA HIS A 120 -11.61 3.82 1.56
C HIS A 120 -11.61 5.29 1.16
N ARG A 121 -11.46 6.18 2.13
CA ARG A 121 -11.46 7.62 1.85
C ARG A 121 -10.20 8.00 1.09
N THR A 122 -10.33 8.70 -0.03
CA THR A 122 -9.20 9.11 -0.87
C THR A 122 -8.17 9.89 -0.06
N ILE A 123 -8.63 10.85 0.76
CA ILE A 123 -7.75 11.68 1.60
C ILE A 123 -6.95 10.87 2.65
N ASP A 124 -7.44 9.68 3.00
CA ASP A 124 -6.81 8.76 3.95
C ASP A 124 -5.95 7.69 3.23
N THR A 125 -5.63 7.87 1.95
CA THR A 125 -4.70 6.99 1.21
C THR A 125 -3.33 7.61 1.00
N ARG A 126 -2.30 6.78 0.90
CA ARG A 126 -0.92 7.14 0.54
C ARG A 126 -0.42 6.16 -0.51
N ASP A 127 -0.75 6.42 -1.77
CA ASP A 127 -0.37 5.55 -2.89
C ASP A 127 0.99 5.98 -3.46
N VAL A 128 2.01 5.15 -3.22
CA VAL A 128 3.38 5.45 -3.65
C VAL A 128 3.56 5.40 -5.17
N GLY A 129 2.71 4.64 -5.88
CA GLY A 129 2.73 4.59 -7.35
C GLY A 129 2.17 5.86 -7.98
N LEU A 130 1.19 6.48 -7.31
CA LEU A 130 0.50 7.68 -7.78
C LEU A 130 1.10 8.98 -7.24
N TYR A 131 2.06 8.91 -6.32
CA TYR A 131 2.70 10.06 -5.67
C TYR A 131 3.51 10.90 -6.67
N LEU A 132 3.08 12.15 -6.88
CA LEU A 132 3.62 13.05 -7.89
C LEU A 132 5.12 13.36 -7.72
N PRO A 133 5.65 13.56 -6.49
CA PRO A 133 7.09 13.76 -6.31
C PRO A 133 7.95 12.58 -6.78
N PHE A 134 7.53 11.33 -6.56
CA PHE A 134 8.27 10.16 -7.07
C PHE A 134 8.24 10.09 -8.59
N ARG A 135 7.07 10.37 -9.18
CA ARG A 135 6.91 10.43 -10.64
C ARG A 135 7.79 11.51 -11.26
N ALA A 136 7.80 12.70 -10.68
CA ALA A 136 8.64 13.81 -11.14
C ALA A 136 10.13 13.48 -11.02
N ALA A 137 10.56 12.88 -9.91
CA ALA A 137 11.94 12.48 -9.69
C ALA A 137 12.43 11.43 -10.70
N LEU A 138 11.54 10.55 -11.18
CA LEU A 138 11.88 9.46 -12.10
C LEU A 138 11.45 9.70 -13.55
N GLY A 139 10.80 10.83 -13.85
CA GLY A 139 10.35 11.18 -15.21
C GLY A 139 9.13 10.40 -15.72
N TYR A 140 8.28 9.87 -14.84
CA TYR A 140 7.10 9.08 -15.21
C TYR A 140 5.83 9.92 -15.39
N GLN A 141 5.13 9.71 -16.50
CA GLN A 141 3.84 10.35 -16.81
C GLN A 141 2.62 9.60 -16.24
N ASP A 142 2.79 8.35 -15.85
CA ASP A 142 1.76 7.49 -15.26
C ASP A 142 2.25 6.92 -13.91
N THR A 143 1.56 5.91 -13.37
CA THR A 143 1.98 5.18 -12.17
C THR A 143 3.41 4.66 -12.35
N VAL A 144 4.26 4.86 -11.33
CA VAL A 144 5.59 4.23 -11.30
C VAL A 144 5.46 2.81 -10.76
N PRO A 145 6.02 1.77 -11.41
CA PRO A 145 6.05 0.42 -10.86
C PRO A 145 6.82 0.36 -9.53
N LEU A 146 6.30 -0.40 -8.55
CA LEU A 146 6.92 -0.52 -7.22
C LEU A 146 8.38 -1.01 -7.24
N PRO A 147 8.78 -2.00 -8.08
CA PRO A 147 10.19 -2.40 -8.17
C PRO A 147 11.10 -1.29 -8.69
N VAL A 148 10.59 -0.41 -9.56
CA VAL A 148 11.34 0.76 -10.06
C VAL A 148 11.50 1.79 -8.94
N LEU A 149 10.45 2.08 -8.17
CA LEU A 149 10.53 2.97 -7.00
C LEU A 149 11.58 2.46 -5.99
N CYS A 150 11.52 1.17 -5.64
CA CYS A 150 12.45 0.58 -4.67
C CYS A 150 13.89 0.59 -5.17
N SER A 151 14.12 0.22 -6.43
CA SER A 151 15.48 0.16 -6.98
C SER A 151 16.10 1.56 -7.13
N GLN A 152 15.34 2.54 -7.60
CA GLN A 152 15.85 3.88 -7.87
C GLN A 152 15.95 4.74 -6.61
N LEU A 153 14.96 4.67 -5.71
CA LEU A 153 14.88 5.57 -4.55
C LEU A 153 15.46 4.95 -3.27
N MET A 154 15.38 3.62 -3.11
CA MET A 154 15.87 2.93 -1.92
C MET A 154 17.11 2.06 -2.17
N ARG A 155 17.56 1.92 -3.42
CA ARG A 155 18.63 0.99 -3.81
C ARG A 155 18.36 -0.45 -3.36
N ARG A 156 17.09 -0.83 -3.32
CA ARG A 156 16.61 -2.16 -2.93
C ARG A 156 15.92 -2.83 -4.10
N THR A 157 16.26 -4.09 -4.36
CA THR A 157 15.52 -4.95 -5.28
C THR A 157 14.44 -5.70 -4.50
N ILE A 158 13.22 -5.70 -5.01
CA ILE A 158 12.07 -6.50 -4.54
C ILE A 158 11.58 -7.38 -5.69
N GLN A 159 10.72 -8.36 -5.41
CA GLN A 159 10.14 -9.28 -6.38
C GLN A 159 11.23 -10.01 -7.19
N TYR A 160 12.26 -10.49 -6.48
CA TYR A 160 13.40 -11.13 -7.11
C TYR A 160 12.94 -12.36 -7.94
N ASN A 161 13.51 -12.52 -9.14
CA ASN A 161 13.10 -13.51 -10.14
C ASN A 161 11.66 -13.38 -10.66
N GLY A 162 11.01 -12.23 -10.45
CA GLY A 162 9.65 -11.98 -10.94
C GLY A 162 8.56 -12.67 -10.12
N VAL A 163 8.88 -13.13 -8.90
CA VAL A 163 7.92 -13.69 -7.96
C VAL A 163 7.37 -12.56 -7.10
N PHE A 164 6.05 -12.42 -7.10
CA PHE A 164 5.30 -11.44 -6.33
C PHE A 164 4.95 -12.00 -4.95
N ASP A 165 5.25 -11.24 -3.90
CA ASP A 165 4.79 -11.51 -2.53
C ASP A 165 4.12 -10.25 -1.95
N PRO A 166 2.80 -10.30 -1.61
CA PRO A 166 2.11 -9.14 -1.07
C PRO A 166 2.68 -8.63 0.26
N ILE A 167 3.37 -9.47 1.04
CA ILE A 167 4.07 -9.02 2.26
C ILE A 167 5.25 -8.12 1.91
N GLU A 168 6.09 -8.52 0.95
CA GLU A 168 7.24 -7.73 0.51
C GLU A 168 6.76 -6.38 -0.05
N ASP A 169 5.73 -6.40 -0.90
CA ASP A 169 5.17 -5.20 -1.51
C ASP A 169 4.56 -4.23 -0.49
N ALA A 170 3.77 -4.74 0.46
CA ALA A 170 3.17 -3.91 1.52
C ALA A 170 4.26 -3.25 2.38
N ARG A 171 5.29 -4.00 2.77
CA ARG A 171 6.47 -3.46 3.48
C ARG A 171 7.19 -2.42 2.63
N ALA A 172 7.36 -2.71 1.34
CA ALA A 172 8.09 -1.82 0.46
C ALA A 172 7.39 -0.48 0.24
N ALA A 173 6.07 -0.50 0.07
CA ALA A 173 5.27 0.72 0.01
C ALA A 173 5.33 1.52 1.33
N MET A 174 5.25 0.85 2.48
CA MET A 174 5.40 1.52 3.79
C MET A 174 6.78 2.16 3.93
N ASP A 175 7.85 1.46 3.55
CA ASP A 175 9.20 2.01 3.62
C ASP A 175 9.36 3.24 2.73
N LEU A 176 8.87 3.19 1.49
CA LEU A 176 8.87 4.32 0.57
C LEU A 176 8.10 5.51 1.15
N PHE A 177 6.90 5.27 1.67
CA PHE A 177 6.12 6.32 2.33
C PHE A 177 6.90 6.99 3.48
N ARG A 178 7.52 6.20 4.37
CA ARG A 178 8.29 6.71 5.51
C ARG A 178 9.47 7.59 5.10
N THR A 179 10.04 7.42 3.91
CA THR A 179 11.10 8.31 3.42
C THR A 179 10.62 9.74 3.14
N HIS A 180 9.31 9.94 2.90
CA HIS A 180 8.72 11.22 2.53
C HIS A 180 7.53 11.61 3.43
N GLU A 181 7.32 10.89 4.55
CA GLU A 181 6.18 11.04 5.46
C GLU A 181 5.96 12.51 5.86
N ASP A 182 7.00 13.17 6.37
CA ASP A 182 6.89 14.55 6.85
C ASP A 182 6.42 15.50 5.75
N THR A 183 7.03 15.41 4.56
CA THR A 183 6.67 16.25 3.41
C THR A 183 5.27 15.93 2.86
N TRP A 184 4.90 14.66 2.86
CA TRP A 184 3.61 14.21 2.37
C TRP A 184 2.49 14.70 3.29
N GLU A 185 2.62 14.46 4.59
CA GLU A 185 1.61 14.86 5.57
C GLU A 185 1.51 16.38 5.73
N ALA A 186 2.63 17.11 5.63
CA ALA A 186 2.60 18.57 5.60
C ALA A 186 1.78 19.12 4.42
N SER A 187 1.93 18.50 3.25
CA SER A 187 1.19 18.90 2.05
C SER A 187 -0.31 18.64 2.22
N ILE A 188 -0.68 17.47 2.73
CA ILE A 188 -2.07 17.12 3.02
C ILE A 188 -2.67 18.09 4.06
N ALA A 189 -1.94 18.40 5.13
CA ALA A 189 -2.37 19.34 6.16
C ALA A 189 -2.57 20.77 5.62
N SER A 190 -1.82 21.16 4.59
CA SER A 190 -2.02 22.41 3.85
C SER A 190 -3.12 22.37 2.79
N GLY A 191 -3.83 21.25 2.65
CA GLY A 191 -4.90 21.05 1.67
C GLY A 191 -4.41 20.70 0.26
N VAL A 192 -3.16 20.29 0.11
CA VAL A 192 -2.55 19.91 -1.17
C VAL A 192 -2.50 18.39 -1.29
N TRP A 193 -3.28 17.85 -2.23
CA TRP A 193 -3.24 16.44 -2.58
C TRP A 193 -2.13 16.16 -3.59
N LEU A 194 -1.15 15.32 -3.20
CA LEU A 194 0.06 15.05 -3.99
C LEU A 194 0.01 13.74 -4.79
N CYS A 195 -1.15 13.09 -4.92
CA CYS A 195 -1.30 11.93 -5.78
C CYS A 195 -2.12 12.28 -7.02
N CYS A 196 -1.79 11.65 -8.14
CA CYS A 196 -2.71 11.65 -9.28
C CYS A 196 -4.02 10.93 -8.92
N LEU A 197 -5.10 11.32 -9.61
CA LEU A 197 -6.39 10.67 -9.41
C LEU A 197 -6.32 9.24 -9.96
N PRO A 198 -6.90 8.25 -9.24
CA PRO A 198 -7.06 6.90 -9.76
C PRO A 198 -7.98 6.90 -11.00
N PRO A 199 -7.97 5.84 -11.82
CA PRO A 199 -8.88 5.73 -12.94
C PRO A 199 -10.36 5.82 -12.49
N PRO A 200 -11.24 6.52 -13.23
CA PRO A 200 -12.63 6.77 -12.79
C PRO A 200 -13.45 5.51 -12.51
N SER A 201 -13.11 4.37 -13.11
CA SER A 201 -13.74 3.08 -12.85
C SER A 201 -13.63 2.62 -11.39
N PHE A 202 -12.68 3.17 -10.63
CA PHE A 202 -12.44 2.84 -9.23
C PHE A 202 -13.01 3.85 -8.23
N ALA A 203 -13.72 4.87 -8.70
CA ALA A 203 -14.33 5.89 -7.83
C ALA A 203 -15.18 5.31 -6.67
N PRO A 204 -15.95 4.20 -6.83
CA PRO A 204 -16.68 3.61 -5.72
C PRO A 204 -15.81 3.13 -4.55
N TYR A 205 -14.52 2.89 -4.78
CA TYR A 205 -13.58 2.36 -3.79
C TYR A 205 -12.64 3.42 -3.21
N LEU A 206 -12.66 4.63 -3.77
CA LEU A 206 -11.86 5.78 -3.35
C LEU A 206 -12.78 7.00 -3.24
N LEU A 207 -13.46 7.12 -2.10
CA LEU A 207 -14.53 8.11 -1.83
C LEU A 207 -14.05 9.34 -1.05
#